data_AF-A0A8S4BWY4-F1
#
_entry.id   AF-A0A8S4BWY4-F1
#
_cell.length_a   1.000
_cell.length_b   1.000
_cell.length_c   1.000
_cell.angle_alpha   90.00
_cell.angle_beta   90.00
_cell.angle_gamma   90.00
#
_symmetry.space_group_name_H-M   'P 1'
#
loop_
_entity.id
_entity.type
_entity.pdbx_description
1 polymer ?
#
loop_
_entity_poly.entity_id
_entity_poly.type
_entity_poly.pdbx_seq_one_letter_code
_entity_poly.pdbx_strand_id
1 'polypeptide(L)'
;MPEASLKQLLDALRNDDIVSELQEEEILQKSPLRADKARAFVDYVKNQGEAACKKMIEHFKALDPVLSSELGFSSAHPALKDKEPQSLASKGYEPNCTSFDHSG
;
A
#
# COMPACT_ATOMS: atom_id res chain seq x y z
N MET A 1 -13.29 -10.10 3.53
CA MET A 1 -12.41 -10.53 4.64
C MET A 1 -12.83 -11.91 5.16
N PRO A 2 -12.03 -12.96 4.94
CA PRO A 2 -12.07 -14.22 5.68
C PRO A 2 -11.87 -14.02 7.20
N GLU A 3 -12.57 -14.79 8.04
CA GLU A 3 -12.38 -14.79 9.50
C GLU A 3 -10.99 -15.34 9.86
N ALA A 4 -10.46 -16.22 9.01
CA ALA A 4 -9.08 -16.71 9.09
C ALA A 4 -8.09 -15.55 8.96
N SER A 5 -8.28 -14.66 7.99
CA SER A 5 -7.39 -13.50 7.79
C SER A 5 -7.43 -12.54 8.98
N LEU A 6 -8.58 -12.37 9.63
CA LEU A 6 -8.71 -11.52 10.82
C LEU A 6 -7.98 -12.11 12.03
N LYS A 7 -8.18 -13.40 12.31
CA LYS A 7 -7.51 -14.11 13.41
C LYS A 7 -5.98 -14.12 13.23
N GLN A 8 -5.51 -14.35 12.02
CA GLN A 8 -4.08 -14.33 11.73
C GLN A 8 -3.48 -12.92 11.90
N LEU A 9 -4.24 -11.87 11.56
CA LEU A 9 -3.81 -10.49 11.81
C LEU A 9 -3.72 -10.19 13.31
N LEU A 10 -4.69 -10.65 14.09
CA LEU A 10 -4.70 -10.51 15.55
C LEU A 10 -3.51 -11.22 16.19
N ASP A 11 -3.28 -12.48 15.84
CA ASP A 11 -2.17 -13.28 16.38
C ASP A 11 -0.81 -12.65 16.02
N ALA A 12 -0.65 -12.13 14.79
CA ALA A 12 0.57 -11.43 14.39
C ALA A 12 0.82 -10.17 15.23
N LEU A 13 -0.22 -9.36 15.49
CA LEU A 13 -0.10 -8.16 16.32
C LEU A 13 0.09 -8.50 17.82
N ARG A 14 -0.44 -9.64 18.27
CA ARG A 14 -0.18 -10.19 19.62
C ARG A 14 1.27 -10.64 19.75
N ASN A 15 1.85 -11.29 18.74
CA ASN A 15 3.27 -11.65 18.71
C ASN A 15 4.19 -10.42 18.74
N ASP A 16 3.75 -9.28 18.19
CA ASP A 16 4.44 -7.99 18.27
C ASP A 16 4.20 -7.25 19.61
N ASP A 17 3.49 -7.86 20.57
CA ASP A 17 3.10 -7.29 21.89
C ASP A 17 2.24 -6.01 21.79
N ILE A 18 1.66 -5.74 20.62
CA ILE A 18 0.80 -4.58 20.35
C ILE A 18 -0.60 -4.82 20.91
N VAL A 19 -1.01 -6.09 20.98
CA VAL A 19 -2.35 -6.52 21.36
C VAL A 19 -2.27 -7.50 22.51
N SER A 20 -2.87 -7.13 23.63
CA SER A 20 -3.00 -8.05 24.76
C SER A 20 -4.03 -9.13 24.46
N GLU A 21 -3.83 -10.32 25.03
CA GLU A 21 -4.70 -11.49 24.88
C GLU A 21 -6.18 -11.17 25.20
N LEU A 22 -6.41 -10.37 26.25
CA LEU A 22 -7.74 -9.89 26.65
C LEU A 22 -8.42 -9.05 25.54
N GLN A 23 -7.66 -8.24 24.82
CA GLN A 23 -8.18 -7.37 23.76
C GLN A 23 -8.54 -8.21 22.52
N GLU A 24 -7.69 -9.17 22.17
CA GLU A 24 -7.95 -10.12 21.10
C GLU A 24 -9.22 -10.95 21.37
N GLU A 25 -9.35 -11.48 22.59
CA GLU A 25 -10.54 -12.22 23.00
C GLU A 25 -11.78 -11.33 23.01
N GLU A 26 -11.68 -10.08 23.46
CA GLU A 26 -12.81 -9.15 23.43
C GLU A 26 -13.29 -8.92 21.99
N ILE A 27 -12.39 -8.67 21.04
CA ILE A 27 -12.74 -8.44 19.63
C ILE A 27 -13.37 -9.72 19.02
N LEU A 28 -12.88 -10.90 19.40
CA LEU A 28 -13.37 -12.19 18.91
C LEU A 28 -14.71 -12.60 19.53
N GLN A 29 -14.93 -12.34 20.81
CA GLN A 29 -16.14 -12.73 21.55
C GLN A 29 -17.28 -11.72 21.41
N LYS A 30 -16.99 -10.42 21.31
CA LYS A 30 -18.00 -9.35 21.42
C LYS A 30 -18.95 -9.26 20.22
N SER A 31 -18.73 -10.01 19.14
CA SER A 31 -19.58 -9.95 17.95
C SER A 31 -19.74 -11.31 17.24
N PRO A 32 -20.96 -11.79 17.01
CA PRO A 32 -21.20 -13.04 16.26
C PRO A 32 -21.02 -12.85 14.74
N LEU A 33 -21.12 -11.61 14.25
CA LEU A 33 -21.02 -11.31 12.82
C LEU A 33 -19.58 -10.99 12.43
N ARG A 34 -19.14 -11.60 11.32
CA ARG A 34 -17.81 -11.39 10.74
C ARG A 34 -17.52 -9.93 10.38
N ALA A 35 -18.54 -9.18 9.96
CA ALA A 35 -18.40 -7.76 9.61
C ALA A 35 -18.12 -6.89 10.85
N ASP A 36 -18.87 -7.11 11.94
CA ASP A 36 -18.67 -6.38 13.19
C ASP A 36 -17.32 -6.68 13.84
N LYS A 37 -16.84 -7.93 13.76
CA LYS A 37 -15.48 -8.28 14.22
C LYS A 37 -14.41 -7.50 13.46
N ALA A 38 -14.52 -7.41 12.13
CA ALA A 38 -13.58 -6.64 11.33
C ALA A 38 -13.61 -5.15 11.67
N ARG A 39 -14.78 -4.58 11.92
CA ARG A 39 -14.93 -3.18 12.35
C ARG A 39 -14.30 -2.93 13.72
N ALA A 40 -14.64 -3.75 14.71
CA ALA A 40 -14.08 -3.66 16.06
C ALA A 40 -12.55 -3.75 16.06
N PHE A 41 -12.01 -4.66 15.23
CA PHE A 41 -10.58 -4.78 15.03
C PHE A 41 -9.93 -3.53 14.43
N VAL A 42 -10.53 -2.94 13.39
CA VAL A 42 -10.00 -1.71 12.78
C VAL A 42 -10.05 -0.54 13.75
N ASP A 43 -11.14 -0.37 14.50
CA ASP A 43 -11.27 0.67 15.55
C ASP A 43 -10.20 0.47 16.63
N TYR A 44 -9.92 -0.79 16.99
CA TYR A 44 -8.90 -1.12 17.96
C TYR A 44 -7.47 -0.82 17.49
N VAL A 45 -7.09 -1.26 16.28
CA VAL A 45 -5.77 -0.96 15.71
C VAL A 45 -5.57 0.55 15.57
N LYS A 46 -6.63 1.28 15.22
CA LYS A 46 -6.63 2.75 15.19
C LYS A 46 -6.35 3.35 16.57
N ASN A 47 -6.87 2.75 17.64
CA ASN A 47 -6.67 3.21 19.01
C ASN A 47 -5.26 2.86 19.55
N GLN A 48 -4.62 1.81 19.03
CA GLN A 48 -3.24 1.45 19.38
C GLN A 48 -2.19 2.34 18.70
N GLY A 49 -2.57 3.06 17.64
CA GLY A 49 -1.73 4.08 17.00
C GLY A 49 -1.02 3.61 15.73
N GLU A 50 -0.12 4.46 15.23
CA GLU A 50 0.45 4.30 13.88
C GLU A 50 1.30 3.03 13.73
N ALA A 51 2.01 2.62 14.78
CA ALA A 51 2.84 1.41 14.76
C ALA A 51 2.01 0.14 14.51
N ALA A 52 0.86 0.05 15.20
CA ALA A 52 -0.09 -1.05 15.03
C ALA A 52 -0.68 -1.07 13.61
N CYS A 53 -1.11 0.09 13.11
CA CYS A 53 -1.61 0.24 11.74
C CYS A 53 -0.58 -0.22 10.69
N LYS A 54 0.69 0.18 10.85
CA LYS A 54 1.76 -0.23 9.92
C LYS A 54 1.96 -1.74 9.89
N LYS A 55 2.10 -2.37 11.06
CA LYS A 55 2.22 -3.83 11.17
C LYS A 55 1.01 -4.57 10.60
N MET A 56 -0.19 -4.08 10.91
CA MET A 56 -1.43 -4.62 10.37
C MET A 56 -1.41 -4.65 8.83
N ILE A 57 -1.01 -3.54 8.20
CA ILE A 57 -0.93 -3.43 6.74
C ILE A 57 0.12 -4.38 6.15
N GLU A 58 1.28 -4.54 6.80
CA GLU A 58 2.33 -5.48 6.37
C GLU A 58 1.84 -6.93 6.39
N HIS A 59 1.24 -7.37 7.51
CA HIS A 59 0.67 -8.72 7.63
C HIS A 59 -0.50 -8.92 6.68
N PHE A 60 -1.31 -7.89 6.45
CA PHE A 60 -2.46 -7.95 5.55
C PHE A 60 -2.03 -8.15 4.09
N LYS A 61 -0.96 -7.49 3.65
CA LYS A 61 -0.36 -7.70 2.31
C LYS A 61 0.10 -9.15 2.10
N ALA A 62 0.68 -9.76 3.14
CA ALA A 62 1.15 -11.14 3.07
C ALA A 62 0.00 -12.16 3.02
N LEU A 63 -1.09 -11.89 3.75
CA LEU A 63 -2.26 -12.77 3.81
C LEU A 63 -3.15 -12.66 2.58
N ASP A 64 -3.36 -11.46 2.07
CA ASP A 64 -4.24 -11.22 0.92
C ASP A 64 -3.66 -10.14 -0.02
N PRO A 65 -2.71 -10.53 -0.89
CA PRO A 65 -2.07 -9.59 -1.80
C PRO A 65 -3.07 -8.98 -2.80
N VAL A 66 -4.13 -9.70 -3.16
CA VAL A 66 -5.17 -9.25 -4.09
C VAL A 66 -5.99 -8.11 -3.47
N LEU A 67 -6.57 -8.33 -2.28
CA LEU A 67 -7.31 -7.29 -1.56
C LEU A 67 -6.40 -6.14 -1.13
N SER A 68 -5.12 -6.40 -0.84
CA SER A 68 -4.17 -5.31 -0.54
C SER A 68 -3.94 -4.39 -1.73
N SER A 69 -4.03 -4.93 -2.95
CA SER A 69 -3.93 -4.14 -4.19
C SER A 69 -5.22 -3.36 -4.44
N GLU A 70 -6.38 -3.99 -4.25
CA GLU A 70 -7.70 -3.34 -4.36
C GLU A 70 -7.88 -2.19 -3.36
N LEU A 71 -7.35 -2.34 -2.14
CA LEU A 71 -7.42 -1.33 -1.09
C LEU A 71 -6.31 -0.26 -1.18
N GLY A 72 -5.42 -0.35 -2.17
CA GLY A 72 -4.33 0.61 -2.36
C GLY A 72 -3.25 0.55 -1.29
N PHE A 73 -3.17 -0.53 -0.51
CA PHE A 73 -2.08 -0.75 0.44
C PHE A 73 -0.79 -1.14 -0.26
N SER A 74 -0.87 -1.77 -1.44
CA SER A 74 0.29 -2.07 -2.28
C SER A 74 1.08 -0.80 -2.52
N SER A 75 2.37 -0.80 -2.14
CA SER A 75 3.27 0.32 -2.39
C SER A 75 3.70 0.33 -3.86
N ALA A 76 2.72 0.40 -4.76
CA ALA A 76 2.93 0.96 -6.08
C ALA A 76 2.73 2.46 -5.95
N HIS A 77 3.62 3.13 -5.21
CA HIS A 77 3.87 4.52 -5.53
C HIS A 77 4.62 4.46 -6.87
N PRO A 78 4.06 4.87 -8.02
CA PRO A 78 4.93 5.27 -9.09
C PRO A 78 5.74 6.41 -8.47
N ALA A 79 7.01 6.12 -8.18
CA ALA A 79 7.98 7.17 -8.00
C ALA A 79 7.92 7.96 -9.31
N LEU A 80 7.15 9.05 -9.31
CA LEU A 80 7.36 10.13 -10.25
C LEU A 80 8.79 10.57 -9.98
N LYS A 81 9.71 9.98 -10.73
CA LYS A 81 11.09 10.45 -10.84
C LYS A 81 11.00 11.75 -11.64
N ASP A 82 10.57 12.80 -10.94
CA ASP A 82 10.89 14.16 -11.28
C ASP A 82 12.41 14.31 -11.21
N LYS A 83 13.07 14.17 -12.36
CA LYS A 83 14.43 14.63 -12.63
C LYS A 83 14.56 14.96 -14.12
N GLU A 84 14.02 16.10 -14.52
CA GLU A 84 14.82 16.98 -15.38
C GLU A 84 15.96 17.53 -14.50
N PRO A 85 17.23 17.46 -14.96
CA PRO A 85 17.75 18.62 -15.68
C PRO A 85 18.66 18.27 -16.88
N GLN A 86 18.68 19.24 -17.78
CA GLN A 86 19.51 19.43 -18.96
C GLN A 86 21.03 19.28 -18.70
N SER A 87 21.75 18.58 -19.59
CA SER A 87 22.89 19.16 -20.34
C SER A 87 23.62 18.16 -21.25
N LEU A 88 23.70 18.55 -22.52
CA LEU A 88 24.80 18.46 -23.48
C LEU A 88 25.67 17.18 -23.54
N ALA A 89 25.50 16.44 -24.64
CA ALA A 89 26.65 15.97 -25.42
C ALA A 89 26.30 16.01 -26.92
N SER A 90 26.97 16.90 -27.64
CA SER A 90 26.90 17.07 -29.10
C SER A 90 27.46 15.85 -29.84
N LYS A 91 26.82 15.43 -30.93
CA LYS A 91 27.46 15.14 -32.25
C LYS A 91 26.38 14.76 -33.26
N GLY A 92 26.30 15.48 -34.37
CA GLY A 92 25.46 15.09 -35.51
C GLY A 92 24.91 16.26 -36.29
N TYR A 93 25.80 17.09 -36.83
CA TYR A 93 25.48 17.91 -37.99
C TYR A 93 25.15 16.98 -39.16
N GLU A 94 23.97 17.13 -39.76
CA GLU A 94 23.80 16.97 -41.21
C GLU A 94 22.93 18.11 -41.75
N PRO A 95 23.40 18.87 -42.75
CA PRO A 95 22.68 19.97 -43.35
C PRO A 95 21.72 19.40 -44.39
N ASN A 96 20.41 19.51 -44.18
CA ASN A 96 19.50 19.31 -45.31
C ASN A 96 19.48 20.59 -46.15
N CYS A 97 20.47 20.68 -47.05
CA CYS A 97 20.43 21.55 -48.20
C CYS A 97 19.69 20.81 -49.33
N THR A 98 18.46 21.24 -49.64
CA THR A 98 17.88 21.14 -50.99
C THR A 98 17.04 22.41 -51.19
N SER A 99 17.64 23.50 -51.66
CA SER A 99 17.50 24.03 -53.04
C SER A 99 16.03 24.23 -53.45
N PHE A 100 15.49 25.46 -53.37
CA PHE A 100 15.49 26.47 -54.46
C PHE A 100 14.66 26.05 -55.68
N ASP A 101 13.48 26.66 -55.85
CA ASP A 101 13.02 27.37 -57.06
C ASP A 101 11.64 28.01 -56.75
N HIS A 102 11.52 29.31 -56.51
CA HIS A 102 11.40 30.45 -57.42
C HIS A 102 10.17 30.50 -58.35
N SER A 103 9.58 31.70 -58.35
CA SER A 103 8.69 32.31 -59.35
C SER A 103 7.19 32.02 -59.16
N GLY A 104 6.31 33.01 -59.15
CA GLY A 104 6.41 34.46 -59.39
C GLY A 104 4.99 35.01 -59.39
#